data_AF-A0A075FMH3-F1
#
_entry.id   AF-A0A075FMH3-F1
#
_cell.length_a   1.000
_cell.length_b   1.000
_cell.length_c   1.000
_cell.angle_alpha   90.00
_cell.angle_beta   90.00
_cell.angle_gamma   90.00
#
_symmetry.space_group_name_H-M   'P 1'
#
loop_
_entity.id
_entity.type
_entity.pdbx_description
1 polymer ?
#
loop_
_entity_poly.entity_id
_entity_poly.type
_entity_poly.pdbx_seq_one_letter_code
_entity_poly.pdbx_strand_id
1 'polypeptide(L)'
;MKNSSNNKWNNTLLKYKQKNLEIMSLSKSIRYVGIINYHGRTLAGKIKPGIKPLFSPDQVRNEFFAIATSVKLREKSLSAIGKSNYTILNHKKQQYCYFIITK
;
A
#
# COMPACT_ATOMS: atom_id res chain seq x y z
N MET A 1 12.20 -30.31 -4.25
CA MET A 1 11.71 -29.36 -3.21
C MET A 1 11.71 -27.86 -3.62
N LYS A 2 11.65 -27.49 -4.91
CA LYS A 2 11.64 -26.07 -5.36
C LYS A 2 10.24 -25.42 -5.49
N ASN A 3 9.15 -26.18 -5.33
CA ASN A 3 7.80 -25.73 -5.73
C ASN A 3 6.90 -25.18 -4.59
N SER A 4 7.23 -25.38 -3.31
CA SER A 4 6.31 -25.00 -2.21
C SER A 4 6.33 -23.50 -1.88
N SER A 5 7.50 -22.85 -1.98
CA SER A 5 7.67 -21.42 -1.69
C SER A 5 7.03 -20.53 -2.76
N ASN A 6 7.22 -20.87 -4.04
CA ASN A 6 6.59 -20.16 -5.17
C ASN A 6 5.06 -20.27 -5.12
N ASN A 7 4.52 -21.44 -4.80
CA ASN A 7 3.07 -21.61 -4.62
C ASN A 7 2.53 -20.78 -3.45
N LYS A 8 3.26 -20.72 -2.33
CA LYS A 8 2.87 -19.89 -1.17
C LYS A 8 2.86 -18.39 -1.50
N TRP A 9 3.84 -17.92 -2.27
CA TRP A 9 3.90 -16.53 -2.70
C TRP A 9 2.77 -16.17 -3.68
N ASN A 10 2.52 -17.03 -4.67
CA ASN A 10 1.42 -16.84 -5.62
C ASN A 10 0.06 -16.77 -4.90
N ASN A 11 -0.18 -17.67 -3.95
CA ASN A 11 -1.39 -17.63 -3.12
C ASN A 11 -1.51 -16.34 -2.30
N THR A 12 -0.39 -15.82 -1.80
CA THR A 12 -0.37 -14.54 -1.08
C THR A 12 -0.71 -13.37 -2.02
N LEU A 13 -0.15 -13.33 -3.22
CA LEU A 13 -0.48 -12.32 -4.23
C LEU A 13 -1.94 -12.36 -4.66
N LEU A 14 -2.54 -13.55 -4.78
CA LEU A 14 -3.98 -13.69 -5.08
C LEU A 14 -4.82 -13.09 -3.95
N LYS A 15 -4.51 -13.39 -2.69
CA LYS A 15 -5.19 -12.78 -1.53
C LYS A 15 -5.05 -11.26 -1.51
N TYR A 16 -3.88 -10.75 -1.85
CA TYR A 16 -3.63 -9.30 -1.95
C TYR A 16 -4.48 -8.64 -3.04
N LYS A 17 -4.56 -9.25 -4.23
CA LYS A 17 -5.42 -8.77 -5.31
C LYS A 17 -6.90 -8.77 -4.89
N GLN A 18 -7.36 -9.82 -4.22
CA GLN A 18 -8.75 -9.92 -3.75
C GLN A 18 -9.08 -8.81 -2.73
N LYS A 19 -8.23 -8.59 -1.72
CA LYS A 19 -8.40 -7.50 -0.76
C LYS A 19 -8.44 -6.12 -1.43
N ASN A 20 -7.61 -5.90 -2.45
CA ASN A 20 -7.64 -4.63 -3.19
C ASN A 20 -8.99 -4.40 -3.88
N LEU A 21 -9.64 -5.46 -4.39
CA LEU A 21 -10.96 -5.37 -5.00
C LEU A 21 -12.03 -5.04 -3.97
N GLU A 22 -11.99 -5.70 -2.81
CA GLU A 22 -12.90 -5.44 -1.70
C GLU A 22 -12.82 -3.98 -1.25
N ILE A 23 -11.61 -3.48 -0.94
CA ILE A 23 -11.40 -2.09 -0.52
C ILE A 23 -11.84 -1.10 -1.60
N MET A 24 -11.50 -1.37 -2.87
CA MET A 24 -11.90 -0.50 -3.99
C MET A 24 -13.43 -0.39 -4.12
N SER A 25 -14.18 -1.44 -3.73
CA SER A 25 -15.64 -1.45 -3.79
C SER A 25 -16.31 -0.64 -2.67
N LEU A 26 -15.59 -0.31 -1.58
CA LEU A 26 -16.14 0.40 -0.43
C LEU A 26 -16.59 1.83 -0.76
N SER A 27 -15.97 2.48 -1.74
CA SER A 27 -16.35 3.84 -2.11
C SER A 27 -16.01 4.18 -3.57
N LYS A 28 -16.91 4.93 -4.21
CA LYS A 28 -16.68 5.45 -5.55
C LYS A 28 -15.53 6.48 -5.61
N SER A 29 -15.20 7.13 -4.49
CA SER A 29 -14.12 8.13 -4.42
C SER A 29 -12.71 7.53 -4.38
N ILE A 30 -12.58 6.22 -4.12
CA ILE A 30 -11.28 5.54 -4.12
C ILE A 30 -10.77 5.43 -5.56
N ARG A 31 -9.58 5.98 -5.80
CA ARG A 31 -8.94 6.01 -7.14
C ARG A 31 -7.90 4.90 -7.34
N TYR A 32 -7.23 4.52 -6.26
CA TYR A 32 -6.19 3.50 -6.24
C TYR A 32 -6.20 2.77 -4.90
N VAL A 33 -5.98 1.46 -4.94
CA VAL A 33 -5.66 0.65 -3.76
C VAL A 33 -4.42 -0.16 -4.09
N GLY A 34 -3.49 -0.26 -3.13
CA GLY A 34 -2.29 -1.06 -3.31
C GLY A 34 -1.68 -1.54 -2.00
N ILE A 35 -1.01 -2.69 -2.11
CA ILE A 35 -0.13 -3.23 -1.09
C ILE A 35 1.30 -2.98 -1.57
N ILE A 36 2.06 -2.25 -0.77
CA ILE A 36 3.43 -1.83 -1.07
C ILE A 36 4.41 -2.49 -0.11
N ASN A 37 5.64 -2.70 -0.56
CA ASN A 37 6.74 -3.09 0.33
C ASN A 37 7.48 -1.87 0.87
N TYR A 38 8.43 -2.09 1.79
CA TYR A 38 9.22 -1.01 2.38
C TYR A 38 10.15 -0.25 1.40
N HIS A 39 10.31 -0.74 0.16
CA HIS A 39 11.10 -0.11 -0.89
C HIS A 39 10.23 0.69 -1.88
N GLY A 40 8.96 0.96 -1.53
CA GLY A 40 8.02 1.68 -2.39
C GLY A 40 7.49 0.88 -3.59
N ARG A 41 7.84 -0.41 -3.72
CA ARG A 41 7.33 -1.25 -4.80
C ARG A 41 5.92 -1.73 -4.47
N THR A 42 4.99 -1.53 -5.41
CA THR A 42 3.66 -2.15 -5.36
C THR A 42 3.77 -3.66 -5.61
N LEU A 43 3.30 -4.46 -4.65
CA LEU A 43 3.22 -5.92 -4.74
C LEU A 43 1.92 -6.36 -5.42
N ALA A 44 0.82 -5.67 -5.11
CA ALA A 44 -0.46 -5.79 -5.78
C ALA A 44 -1.16 -4.44 -5.72
N GLY A 45 -1.68 -3.95 -6.83
CA GLY A 45 -2.39 -2.68 -6.87
C GLY A 45 -3.44 -2.67 -7.97
N LYS A 46 -4.45 -1.83 -7.81
CA LYS A 46 -5.48 -1.60 -8.81
C LYS A 46 -5.79 -0.12 -8.86
N ILE A 47 -5.66 0.47 -10.04
CA ILE A 47 -6.24 1.78 -10.35
C ILE A 47 -7.68 1.53 -10.78
N LYS A 48 -8.59 2.38 -10.33
CA LYS A 48 -9.99 2.30 -10.73
C LYS A 48 -10.12 2.50 -12.26
N PRO A 49 -10.90 1.66 -12.98
CA PRO A 49 -11.09 1.83 -14.42
C PRO A 49 -11.55 3.25 -14.78
N GLY A 50 -11.02 3.78 -15.88
CA GLY A 50 -11.32 5.15 -16.34
C GLY A 50 -10.60 6.27 -15.58
N ILE A 51 -9.84 5.98 -14.52
CA ILE A 51 -9.08 6.99 -13.79
C ILE A 51 -7.66 7.13 -14.36
N LYS A 52 -7.29 8.35 -14.77
CA LYS A 52 -5.91 8.69 -15.12
C LYS A 52 -5.02 8.68 -13.86
N PRO A 53 -3.85 8.02 -13.86
CA PRO A 53 -2.89 8.11 -12.77
C PRO A 53 -2.43 9.56 -12.55
N LEU A 54 -2.23 9.95 -11.27
CA LEU A 54 -1.67 11.26 -10.93
C LEU A 54 -0.16 11.33 -11.13
N PHE A 55 0.51 10.19 -10.90
CA PHE A 55 1.95 10.06 -10.89
C PHE A 55 2.42 9.24 -12.07
N SER A 56 3.63 9.52 -12.54
CA SER A 56 4.41 8.55 -13.32
C SER A 56 4.76 7.33 -12.44
N PRO A 57 5.14 6.19 -13.05
CA PRO A 57 5.60 5.00 -12.32
C PRO A 57 6.76 5.27 -11.34
N ASP A 58 7.67 6.19 -11.68
CA ASP A 58 8.80 6.53 -10.80
C ASP A 58 8.37 7.46 -9.67
N GLN A 59 7.53 8.44 -9.96
CA GLN A 59 6.97 9.34 -8.94
C GLN A 59 6.19 8.55 -7.89
N VAL A 60 5.34 7.60 -8.31
CA VAL A 60 4.55 6.82 -7.35
C VAL A 60 5.45 5.91 -6.50
N ARG A 61 6.52 5.35 -7.07
CA ARG A 61 7.49 4.55 -6.31
C ARG A 61 8.21 5.40 -5.27
N ASN A 62 8.66 6.59 -5.65
CA ASN A 62 9.35 7.52 -4.76
C ASN A 62 8.43 7.96 -3.61
N GLU A 63 7.18 8.29 -3.91
CA GLU A 63 6.17 8.64 -2.91
C GLU A 63 5.94 7.49 -1.92
N PHE A 64 5.71 6.28 -2.44
CA PHE A 64 5.52 5.09 -1.59
C PHE A 64 6.77 4.76 -0.77
N PHE A 65 7.96 5.00 -1.30
CA PHE A 65 9.20 4.81 -0.56
C PHE A 65 9.36 5.82 0.57
N ALA A 66 9.03 7.10 0.34
CA ALA A 66 9.06 8.13 1.38
C ALA A 66 8.13 7.78 2.55
N ILE A 67 6.90 7.35 2.23
CA ILE A 67 5.91 6.94 3.24
C ILE A 67 6.37 5.69 3.99
N ALA A 68 6.84 4.67 3.28
CA ALA A 68 7.35 3.44 3.89
C ALA A 68 8.52 3.72 4.84
N THR A 69 9.42 4.62 4.45
CA THR A 69 10.55 5.06 5.28
C THR A 69 10.07 5.79 6.52
N SER A 70 9.09 6.69 6.39
CA SER A 70 8.48 7.39 7.53
C SER A 70 7.88 6.40 8.54
N VAL A 71 7.10 5.42 8.05
CA VAL A 71 6.53 4.35 8.89
C VAL A 71 7.62 3.54 9.57
N LYS A 72 8.70 3.18 8.84
CA LYS A 72 9.81 2.41 9.40
C LYS A 72 10.55 3.18 10.50
N LEU A 73 10.76 4.49 10.32
CA LEU A 73 11.38 5.34 11.33
C LEU A 73 10.53 5.43 12.60
N ARG A 74 9.20 5.42 12.48
CA ARG A 74 8.27 5.45 13.63
C ARG A 74 8.37 4.21 14.52
N GLU A 75 8.87 3.08 14.01
CA GLU A 75 9.11 1.89 14.84
C GLU A 75 10.09 2.17 15.99
N LYS A 76 10.99 3.15 15.85
CA LYS A 76 11.93 3.55 16.92
C LYS A 76 11.24 4.20 18.13
N SER A 77 10.00 4.64 17.98
CA SER A 77 9.23 5.31 19.04
C SER A 77 8.12 4.42 19.61
N LEU A 78 8.12 3.12 19.31
CA LEU A 78 7.07 2.17 19.74
C LEU A 78 6.85 2.18 21.26
N SER A 79 7.92 2.27 22.05
CA SER A 79 7.84 2.29 23.52
C SER A 79 7.15 3.55 24.07
N ALA A 80 7.17 4.66 23.33
CA ALA A 80 6.62 5.93 23.78
C ALA A 80 5.15 6.13 23.37
N ILE A 81 4.79 5.70 22.15
CA ILE A 81 3.50 6.06 21.54
C ILE A 81 2.75 4.87 20.94
N GLY A 82 3.32 3.66 20.98
CA GLY A 82 2.72 2.45 20.44
C GLY A 82 2.78 2.33 18.92
N LYS A 83 2.15 1.25 18.41
CA LYS A 83 2.12 0.91 16.98
C LYS A 83 1.24 1.88 16.19
N SER A 84 1.70 2.28 15.01
CA SER A 84 0.89 3.06 14.07
C SER A 84 -0.01 2.13 13.26
N ASN A 85 -1.33 2.34 13.32
CA ASN A 85 -2.30 1.53 12.59
C ASN A 85 -2.57 2.07 11.18
N TYR A 86 -2.63 3.39 11.04
CA TYR A 86 -2.87 4.07 9.76
C TYR A 86 -2.29 5.48 9.77
N THR A 87 -2.09 6.03 8.57
CA THR A 87 -1.70 7.42 8.33
C THR A 87 -2.59 8.00 7.25
N ILE A 88 -3.11 9.20 7.48
CA ILE A 88 -3.86 9.97 6.49
C ILE A 88 -3.01 11.17 6.09
N LEU A 89 -2.73 11.30 4.79
CA LEU A 89 -2.07 12.46 4.21
C LEU A 89 -3.08 13.22 3.37
N ASN A 90 -3.42 14.44 3.78
CA ASN A 90 -4.39 15.27 3.08
C ASN A 90 -3.65 16.37 2.30
N HIS A 91 -3.60 16.25 0.97
CA HIS A 91 -3.05 17.27 0.11
C HIS A 91 -4.18 18.03 -0.58
N LYS A 92 -3.93 19.29 -0.97
CA LYS A 92 -4.92 20.16 -1.64
C LYS A 92 -5.63 19.51 -2.84
N LYS A 93 -4.96 18.58 -3.55
CA LYS A 93 -5.50 17.92 -4.76
C LYS A 93 -6.01 16.49 -4.52
N GLN A 94 -5.57 15.83 -3.46
CA GLN A 94 -5.87 14.42 -3.22
C GLN A 94 -5.57 14.05 -1.77
N GLN A 95 -6.46 13.24 -1.19
CA GLN A 95 -6.22 12.58 0.08
C GLN A 95 -5.69 11.17 -0.17
N TYR A 96 -4.66 10.80 0.58
CA TYR A 96 -4.14 9.44 0.66
C TYR A 96 -4.42 8.86 2.05
N CYS A 97 -4.88 7.62 2.09
CA CYS A 97 -5.06 6.86 3.31
C CYS A 97 -4.24 5.58 3.21
N TYR A 98 -3.29 5.41 4.12
CA TYR A 98 -2.41 4.26 4.18
C TYR A 98 -2.72 3.47 5.45
N PHE A 99 -3.05 2.19 5.28
CA PHE A 99 -3.12 1.26 6.39
C PHE A 99 -1.77 0.58 6.55
N ILE A 100 -1.23 0.62 7.77
CA ILE A 100 0.05 -0.01 8.08
C ILE A 100 -0.24 -1.43 8.53
N ILE A 101 0.16 -2.40 7.71
CA ILE A 101 0.03 -3.81 8.05
C ILE A 101 1.37 -4.26 8.64
N THR A 102 1.57 -4.03 9.93
CA THR A 102 2.68 -4.67 10.67
C THR A 102 2.27 -6.10 11.00
N LYS A 103 3.06 -7.09 10.52
CA LYS A 103 2.96 -8.47 11.03
C LYS A 103 3.61 -8.59 12.39
#